data_AF-A0A1J3F6K2-F1
#
_entry.id   AF-A0A1J3F6K2-F1
#
_cell.length_a   1.000
_cell.length_b   1.000
_cell.length_c   1.000
_cell.angle_alpha   90.00
_cell.angle_beta   90.00
_cell.angle_gamma   90.00
#
_symmetry.space_group_name_H-M   'P 1'
#
loop_
_entity.id
_entity.type
_entity.pdbx_description
1 polymer ?
#
loop_
_entity_poly.entity_id
_entity_poly.type
_entity_poly.pdbx_seq_one_letter_code
_entity_poly.pdbx_strand_id
1 'polypeptide(L)'
;DDSGPINVVSAAPYFSSYPLVTDYLKSGLYRWGGDAKTYKAEGPYIELVTSPNNPDGFLRQSVVNSSKGILIHDLAYYWPQYTPITS
;
A
#
# COMPACT_ATOMS: atom_id res chain seq x y z
N ASP A 1 -17.75 -16.85 6.35
CA ASP A 1 -17.64 -15.40 6.13
C ASP A 1 -17.31 -15.24 4.65
N ASP A 2 -18.22 -14.66 3.88
CA ASP A 2 -18.30 -14.81 2.41
C ASP A 2 -17.78 -13.56 1.66
N SER A 3 -16.95 -12.76 2.33
CA SER A 3 -16.48 -11.45 1.85
C SER A 3 -15.28 -11.51 0.89
N GLY A 4 -14.74 -12.71 0.64
CA GLY A 4 -13.57 -12.91 -0.21
C GLY A 4 -12.26 -12.38 0.41
N PRO A 5 -11.12 -12.51 -0.30
CA PRO A 5 -9.84 -12.03 0.19
C PRO A 5 -9.80 -10.49 0.25
N ILE A 6 -9.16 -9.95 1.30
CA ILE A 6 -8.95 -8.50 1.48
C ILE A 6 -8.02 -7.98 0.37
N ASN A 7 -8.40 -6.87 -0.26
CA ASN A 7 -7.58 -6.25 -1.28
C ASN A 7 -6.39 -5.52 -0.64
N VAL A 8 -5.18 -5.79 -1.15
CA VAL A 8 -3.95 -5.06 -0.81
C VAL A 8 -3.61 -4.13 -1.97
N VAL A 9 -3.52 -2.83 -1.71
CA VAL A 9 -3.31 -1.79 -2.72
C VAL A 9 -2.09 -0.93 -2.39
N SER A 10 -1.53 -0.27 -3.40
CA SER A 10 -0.53 0.77 -3.21
C SER A 10 -0.64 1.81 -4.32
N ALA A 11 -0.34 3.07 -4.03
CA ALA A 11 -0.46 4.14 -5.01
C ALA A 11 0.63 4.02 -6.09
N ALA A 12 0.28 3.99 -7.37
CA ALA A 12 1.28 3.94 -8.44
C ALA A 12 2.03 5.29 -8.60
N PRO A 13 3.35 5.28 -8.90
CA PRO A 13 4.24 4.11 -8.90
C PRO A 13 4.54 3.65 -7.46
N TYR A 14 4.68 2.35 -7.26
CA TYR A 14 4.96 1.70 -5.96
C TYR A 14 6.11 0.70 -6.10
N PHE A 15 6.61 0.19 -4.98
CA PHE A 15 7.66 -0.83 -4.99
C PHE A 15 7.22 -2.07 -5.76
N SER A 16 7.95 -2.40 -6.83
CA SER A 16 7.54 -3.39 -7.83
C SER A 16 7.33 -4.81 -7.29
N SER A 17 7.90 -5.13 -6.12
CA SER A 17 7.75 -6.44 -5.51
C SER A 17 6.42 -6.63 -4.78
N TYR A 18 5.68 -5.56 -4.43
CA TYR A 18 4.43 -5.68 -3.66
C TYR A 18 3.40 -6.64 -4.29
N PRO A 19 3.05 -6.53 -5.59
CA PRO A 19 2.11 -7.47 -6.21
C PRO A 19 2.58 -8.93 -6.10
N LEU A 20 3.87 -9.15 -6.37
CA LEU A 20 4.45 -10.50 -6.36
C LEU A 20 4.43 -11.11 -4.96
N VAL A 21 4.86 -10.38 -3.93
CA VAL A 21 4.89 -10.90 -2.56
C VAL A 21 3.50 -11.09 -1.98
N THR A 22 2.54 -10.23 -2.34
CA THR A 22 1.13 -10.38 -1.94
C THR A 22 0.52 -11.65 -2.52
N ASP A 23 0.73 -11.94 -3.81
CA ASP A 23 0.06 -13.08 -4.43
C ASP A 23 0.85 -14.41 -4.32
N TYR A 24 2.11 -14.36 -3.86
CA TYR A 24 3.02 -15.51 -3.83
C TYR A 24 2.44 -16.75 -3.13
N LEU A 25 1.83 -16.56 -1.95
CA LEU A 25 1.25 -17.66 -1.16
C LEU A 25 -0.13 -18.10 -1.64
N LYS A 26 -0.73 -17.42 -2.64
CA LYS A 26 -2.10 -17.67 -3.12
C LYS A 26 -3.10 -17.78 -1.96
N SER A 27 -2.97 -16.88 -0.99
CA SER A 27 -3.76 -16.87 0.23
C SER A 27 -5.25 -16.66 -0.07
N GLY A 28 -6.13 -17.33 0.68
CA GLY A 28 -7.56 -17.01 0.68
C GLY A 28 -7.90 -15.75 1.51
N LEU A 29 -6.92 -15.19 2.23
CA LEU A 29 -7.12 -14.07 3.16
C LEU A 29 -6.91 -12.71 2.52
N TYR A 30 -6.02 -12.63 1.52
CA TYR A 30 -5.64 -11.37 0.88
C TYR A 30 -5.22 -11.61 -0.57
N ARG A 31 -5.34 -10.56 -1.39
CA ARG A 31 -4.92 -10.56 -2.80
C ARG A 31 -4.46 -9.18 -3.23
N TRP A 32 -3.69 -9.12 -4.32
CA TRP A 32 -3.36 -7.85 -4.95
C TRP A 32 -4.61 -7.14 -5.51
N GLY A 33 -4.80 -5.89 -5.09
CA GLY A 33 -5.96 -5.05 -5.42
C GLY A 33 -5.66 -3.90 -6.39
N GLY A 34 -4.39 -3.72 -6.79
CA GLY A 34 -3.99 -2.71 -7.78
C GLY A 34 -3.66 -1.32 -7.20
N ASP A 35 -3.87 -0.29 -8.03
CA ASP A 35 -3.51 1.09 -7.71
C ASP A 35 -4.50 1.75 -6.76
N ALA A 36 -3.99 2.14 -5.59
CA ALA A 36 -4.75 2.84 -4.55
C ALA A 36 -5.41 4.14 -5.05
N LYS A 37 -4.81 4.86 -6.01
CA LYS A 37 -5.38 6.11 -6.55
C LYS A 37 -6.69 5.91 -7.31
N THR A 38 -6.91 4.71 -7.85
CA THR A 38 -8.11 4.37 -8.64
C THR A 38 -9.02 3.37 -7.93
N TYR A 39 -8.65 2.97 -6.72
CA TYR A 39 -9.35 1.95 -5.95
C TYR A 39 -10.69 2.49 -5.42
N LYS A 40 -11.78 1.79 -5.74
CA LYS A 40 -13.17 2.19 -5.40
C LYS A 40 -13.99 1.03 -4.82
N ALA A 41 -13.36 -0.08 -4.45
CA ALA A 41 -14.11 -1.21 -3.91
C ALA A 41 -14.55 -0.93 -2.46
N GLU A 42 -15.76 -1.37 -2.15
CA GLU A 42 -16.33 -1.29 -0.80
C GLU A 42 -15.75 -2.39 0.09
N GLY A 43 -15.65 -2.12 1.39
CA GLY A 43 -15.20 -3.08 2.39
C GLY A 43 -13.78 -2.83 2.90
N PRO A 44 -13.24 -3.76 3.71
CA PRO A 44 -11.89 -3.64 4.25
C PRO A 44 -10.84 -3.76 3.15
N TYR A 45 -9.75 -3.01 3.30
CA TYR A 45 -8.59 -3.05 2.41
C TYR A 45 -7.31 -2.80 3.21
N ILE A 46 -6.17 -3.18 2.63
CA ILE A 46 -4.84 -2.85 3.16
C ILE A 46 -4.18 -1.90 2.16
N GLU A 47 -3.71 -0.74 2.60
CA GLU A 47 -2.92 0.18 1.77
C GLU A 47 -1.46 0.17 2.24
N LEU A 48 -0.57 -0.20 1.32
CA LEU A 48 0.88 -0.12 1.50
C LEU A 48 1.35 1.28 1.11
N VAL A 49 1.78 2.05 2.11
CA VAL A 49 2.24 3.44 1.95
C VAL A 49 3.74 3.50 2.17
N THR A 50 4.50 3.50 1.10
CA THR A 50 5.96 3.71 1.15
C THR A 50 6.28 5.20 1.17
N SER A 51 7.01 5.67 2.19
CA SER A 51 7.35 7.08 2.34
C SER A 51 8.72 7.25 3.01
N PRO A 52 9.72 7.82 2.33
CA PRO A 52 9.80 8.16 0.91
C PRO A 52 9.53 6.95 0.02
N ASN A 53 8.84 7.18 -1.08
CA ASN A 53 8.38 6.13 -1.97
C ASN A 53 9.50 5.53 -2.83
N ASN A 54 9.33 4.27 -3.21
CA ASN A 54 10.13 3.61 -4.24
C ASN A 54 9.26 3.47 -5.50
N PRO A 55 9.64 4.00 -6.68
CA PRO A 55 10.99 4.47 -7.02
C PRO A 55 11.19 5.99 -6.96
N ASP A 56 10.13 6.80 -6.80
CA ASP A 56 10.17 8.24 -7.07
C ASP A 56 10.69 9.11 -5.90
N GLY A 57 10.89 8.53 -4.71
CA GLY A 57 11.46 9.21 -3.54
C GLY A 57 10.55 10.23 -2.87
N PHE A 58 9.28 10.38 -3.28
CA PHE A 58 8.39 11.36 -2.67
C PHE A 58 7.84 10.87 -1.34
N LEU A 59 7.66 11.79 -0.39
CA LEU A 59 6.88 11.52 0.81
C LEU A 59 5.43 11.25 0.43
N ARG A 60 4.82 10.26 1.07
CA ARG A 60 3.45 9.81 0.79
C ARG A 60 2.64 9.62 2.06
N GLN A 61 1.34 9.77 1.87
CA GLN A 61 0.27 9.42 2.81
C GLN A 61 -0.70 8.48 2.10
N SER A 62 -1.62 7.87 2.85
CA SER A 62 -2.68 7.04 2.25
C SER A 62 -3.57 7.87 1.33
N VAL A 63 -3.96 7.31 0.19
CA VAL A 63 -4.76 8.01 -0.82
C VAL A 63 -6.18 7.47 -0.97
N VAL A 64 -6.47 6.28 -0.43
CA VAL A 64 -7.83 5.73 -0.45
C VAL A 64 -8.69 6.47 0.58
N ASN A 65 -9.70 7.19 0.11
CA ASN A 65 -10.62 7.94 0.96
C ASN A 65 -11.72 7.03 1.55
N SER A 66 -11.35 6.15 2.47
CA SER A 66 -12.27 5.24 3.16
C SER A 66 -11.77 4.91 4.57
N SER A 67 -12.67 4.94 5.55
CA SER A 67 -12.38 4.62 6.95
C SER A 67 -12.17 3.12 7.23
N LYS A 68 -12.40 2.26 6.23
CA LYS A 68 -12.26 0.80 6.35
C LYS A 68 -10.82 0.31 6.06
N GLY A 69 -9.88 1.23 5.88
CA GLY A 69 -8.50 0.93 5.52
C GLY A 69 -7.62 0.51 6.70
N ILE A 70 -6.78 -0.50 6.46
CA ILE A 70 -5.67 -0.87 7.32
C ILE A 70 -4.40 -0.36 6.64
N LEU A 71 -3.67 0.55 7.29
CA LEU A 71 -2.49 1.18 6.70
C LEU A 71 -1.22 0.48 7.16
N ILE A 72 -0.32 0.16 6.22
CA ILE A 72 1.04 -0.27 6.50
C ILE A 72 1.99 0.78 5.95
N HIS A 73 2.67 1.48 6.85
CA HIS A 73 3.69 2.46 6.50
C HIS A 73 5.05 1.77 6.35
N ASP A 74 5.53 1.69 5.12
CA ASP A 74 6.88 1.25 4.81
C ASP A 74 7.81 2.48 4.82
N LEU A 75 8.53 2.63 5.93
CA LEU A 75 9.43 3.74 6.20
C LEU A 75 10.90 3.35 5.97
N ALA A 76 11.17 2.35 5.12
CA ALA A 76 12.53 1.88 4.85
C ALA A 76 13.49 3.00 4.43
N TYR A 77 12.97 4.03 3.75
CA TYR A 77 13.75 5.19 3.30
C TYR A 77 13.53 6.46 4.16
N TYR A 78 12.78 6.43 5.26
CA TYR A 78 12.54 7.63 6.08
C TYR A 78 13.70 7.89 7.05
N TRP A 79 14.87 8.13 6.47
CA TRP A 79 16.11 8.41 7.15
C TRP A 79 16.79 9.64 6.54
N PRO A 80 17.63 10.37 7.29
CA PRO A 80 18.23 11.63 6.84
C PRO A 80 18.99 11.55 5.50
N GLN A 81 19.51 10.38 5.12
CA GLN A 81 20.18 10.21 3.84
C GLN A 81 19.26 10.29 2.61
N TYR A 82 17.95 10.11 2.78
CA TYR A 82 16.98 10.04 1.67
C TYR A 82 15.93 11.15 1.73
N THR A 83 15.63 11.69 2.92
CA THR A 83 14.65 12.75 3.10
C THR A 83 14.94 13.57 4.36
N PRO A 84 14.57 14.86 4.39
CA PRO A 84 14.44 15.59 5.66
C PRO A 84 13.46 14.88 6.59
N ILE A 85 13.81 14.80 7.88
CA ILE A 85 12.91 14.31 8.92
C ILE A 85 12.06 15.50 9.39
N THR A 86 10.77 15.46 9.06
CA THR A 86 9.80 16.48 9.48
C THR A 86 9.17 16.10 10.82
N SER A 87 8.93 17.10 11.67
CA SER A 87 8.32 16.99 13.01
C SER A 87 6.80 16.87 12.97
#